data_AF-A0A934YMV5-F1
#
_entry.id   AF-A0A934YMV5-F1
#
_cell.length_a   1.000
_cell.length_b   1.000
_cell.length_c   1.000
_cell.angle_alpha   90.00
_cell.angle_beta   90.00
_cell.angle_gamma   90.00
#
_symmetry.space_group_name_H-M   'P 1'
#
loop_
_entity.id
_entity.type
_entity.pdbx_description
1 polymer ?
#
loop_
_entity_poly.entity_id
_entity_poly.type
_entity_poly.pdbx_seq_one_letter_code
_entity_poly.pdbx_strand_id
1 'polypeptide(L)'
;MNRGILFAVVIALAWSGLTSGCRRAADTGQLTTVDSLSYTMDKMLSTLMQLDQHLYAVSDSVLKVHAENYSELFTDTLDRATADALANQYLVLREAEHVERDHLDLQREISSTQQRLEDLRNDLNSGAMDNEAAHAAIAAELQRASSVERATALIASNHFTIKRTLEELSTTDPLRLRTLKDQK
;
A
#
# COMPACT_ATOMS: atom_id res chain seq x y z
N MET A 1 -13.09 54.42 -44.41
CA MET A 1 -13.42 53.55 -43.24
C MET A 1 -12.86 52.15 -43.49
N ASN A 2 -12.49 51.44 -42.41
CA ASN A 2 -12.05 50.03 -42.30
C ASN A 2 -10.56 49.63 -42.39
N ARG A 3 -9.60 50.54 -42.64
CA ARG A 3 -8.16 50.19 -42.54
C ARG A 3 -7.60 50.14 -41.10
N GLY A 4 -8.21 50.87 -40.17
CA GLY A 4 -7.78 50.90 -38.76
C GLY A 4 -8.16 49.66 -37.94
N ILE A 5 -9.28 49.01 -38.28
CA ILE A 5 -9.76 47.81 -37.57
C ILE A 5 -8.87 46.59 -37.88
N LEU A 6 -8.39 46.48 -39.12
CA LEU A 6 -7.46 45.42 -39.55
C LEU A 6 -6.13 45.49 -38.79
N PHE A 7 -5.60 46.69 -38.54
CA PHE A 7 -4.37 46.88 -37.75
C PHE A 7 -4.57 46.53 -36.27
N ALA A 8 -5.72 46.88 -35.68
CA ALA A 8 -6.02 46.55 -34.29
C ALA A 8 -6.14 45.03 -34.06
N VAL A 9 -6.72 44.29 -35.01
CA VAL A 9 -6.86 42.82 -34.94
C VAL A 9 -5.50 42.12 -35.05
N VAL A 10 -4.60 42.59 -35.91
CA VAL A 10 -3.25 42.01 -36.06
C VAL A 10 -2.39 42.25 -34.81
N ILE A 11 -2.49 43.42 -34.19
CA ILE A 11 -1.77 43.72 -32.94
C ILE A 11 -2.32 42.86 -31.78
N ALA A 12 -3.64 42.69 -31.69
CA ALA A 12 -4.25 41.83 -30.66
C ALA A 12 -3.86 40.35 -30.83
N LEU A 13 -3.81 39.83 -32.07
CA LEU A 13 -3.35 38.46 -32.36
C LEU A 13 -1.86 38.28 -32.09
N ALA A 14 -1.02 39.27 -32.41
CA ALA A 14 0.41 39.23 -32.13
C ALA A 14 0.72 39.26 -30.62
N TRP A 15 -0.04 40.04 -29.82
CA TRP A 15 0.11 40.05 -28.37
C TRP A 15 -0.45 38.78 -27.69
N SER A 16 -1.53 38.21 -28.22
CA SER A 16 -2.07 36.94 -27.71
C SER A 16 -1.12 35.76 -27.96
N GLY A 17 -0.36 35.79 -29.07
CA GLY A 17 0.66 34.77 -29.37
C GLY A 17 1.92 34.88 -28.51
N LEU A 18 2.29 36.09 -28.08
CA LEU A 18 3.48 36.31 -27.24
C LEU A 18 3.27 35.85 -25.79
N THR A 19 2.03 35.84 -25.28
CA THR A 19 1.73 35.27 -23.95
C THR A 19 1.73 33.74 -23.95
N SER A 20 1.64 33.09 -25.12
CA SER A 20 1.79 31.64 -25.26
C SER A 20 3.25 31.19 -25.45
N GLY A 21 4.19 32.13 -25.61
CA GLY A 21 5.60 31.87 -25.90
C GLY A 21 6.48 31.48 -24.71
N CYS A 22 5.95 31.52 -23.48
CA CYS A 22 6.70 31.13 -22.27
C CYS A 22 6.21 29.82 -21.65
N ARG A 23 5.56 28.93 -22.43
CA ARG A 23 5.36 27.56 -21.95
C ARG A 23 6.71 26.83 -22.00
N ARG A 24 7.35 26.71 -20.84
CA ARG A 24 8.58 25.93 -20.68
C ARG A 24 8.25 24.49 -21.08
N ALA A 25 8.99 23.95 -22.03
CA ALA A 25 8.82 22.55 -22.41
C ALA A 25 9.09 21.68 -21.18
N ALA A 26 8.20 20.72 -20.93
CA ALA A 26 8.34 19.79 -19.81
C ALA A 26 9.66 19.02 -19.94
N ASP A 27 10.40 18.87 -18.84
CA ASP A 27 11.61 18.06 -18.81
C ASP A 27 11.23 16.57 -18.97
N THR A 28 11.67 15.97 -20.07
CA THR A 28 11.36 14.57 -20.40
C THR A 28 11.91 13.59 -19.37
N GLY A 29 13.01 13.92 -18.68
CA GLY A 29 13.56 13.08 -17.62
C GLY A 29 12.68 13.05 -16.37
N GLN A 30 12.12 14.20 -16.00
CA GLN A 30 11.19 14.32 -14.87
C GLN A 30 9.90 13.55 -15.13
N LEU A 31 9.31 13.70 -16.32
CA LEU A 31 8.11 12.95 -16.72
C LEU A 31 8.34 11.43 -16.70
N THR A 32 9.48 10.97 -17.22
CA THR A 32 9.82 9.54 -17.21
C THR A 32 9.95 9.01 -15.78
N THR A 33 10.46 9.83 -14.86
CA THR A 33 10.58 9.46 -13.44
C THR A 33 9.20 9.32 -12.80
N VAL A 34 8.29 10.27 -13.04
CA VAL A 34 6.91 10.20 -12.53
C VAL A 34 6.17 8.98 -13.11
N ASP A 35 6.31 8.71 -14.41
CA ASP A 35 5.71 7.53 -15.04
C ASP A 35 6.25 6.22 -14.42
N SER A 36 7.55 6.15 -14.10
CA SER A 36 8.15 5.00 -13.43
C SER A 36 7.65 4.80 -11.99
N LEU A 37 7.37 5.89 -11.28
CA LEU A 37 6.77 5.87 -9.95
C LEU A 37 5.33 5.37 -10.00
N SER A 38 4.52 5.86 -10.96
CA SER A 38 3.15 5.38 -11.14
C SER A 38 3.12 3.89 -11.42
N TYR A 39 3.97 3.40 -12.33
CA TYR A 39 4.09 1.97 -12.61
C TYR A 39 4.50 1.15 -11.38
N THR A 40 5.37 1.69 -10.54
CA THR A 40 5.78 1.06 -9.29
C THR A 40 4.61 0.97 -8.29
N MET A 41 3.80 2.02 -8.17
CA MET A 41 2.60 2.02 -7.34
C MET A 41 1.55 1.02 -7.83
N ASP A 42 1.33 0.93 -9.15
CA ASP A 42 0.41 -0.04 -9.75
C ASP A 42 0.83 -1.48 -9.42
N LYS A 43 2.13 -1.76 -9.46
CA LYS A 43 2.68 -3.05 -9.06
C LYS A 43 2.41 -3.36 -7.60
N MET A 44 2.66 -2.41 -6.70
CA MET A 44 2.41 -2.60 -5.26
C MET A 44 0.94 -2.86 -4.98
N LEU A 45 0.05 -2.09 -5.62
CA LEU A 45 -1.39 -2.32 -5.52
C LEU A 45 -1.78 -3.71 -6.00
N SER A 46 -1.26 -4.13 -7.16
CA SER A 46 -1.50 -5.46 -7.71
C SER A 46 -1.01 -6.57 -6.77
N THR A 47 0.17 -6.41 -6.16
CA THR A 47 0.68 -7.33 -5.15
C THR A 47 -0.27 -7.44 -3.95
N LEU A 48 -0.74 -6.31 -3.41
CA LEU A 48 -1.69 -6.33 -2.30
C LEU A 48 -3.02 -6.99 -2.66
N MET A 49 -3.57 -6.70 -3.84
CA MET A 49 -4.82 -7.29 -4.31
C MET A 49 -4.75 -8.81 -4.54
N GLN A 50 -3.55 -9.36 -4.76
CA GLN A 50 -3.35 -10.80 -4.88
C GLN A 50 -3.32 -11.52 -3.51
N LEU A 51 -3.13 -10.78 -2.41
CA LEU A 51 -3.19 -11.36 -1.07
C LEU A 51 -4.65 -11.62 -0.69
N ASP A 52 -4.93 -12.83 -0.22
CA ASP A 52 -6.27 -13.23 0.19
C ASP A 52 -6.68 -12.56 1.52
N GLN A 53 -7.43 -11.46 1.43
CA GLN A 53 -7.91 -10.74 2.62
C GLN A 53 -8.87 -11.57 3.47
N HIS A 54 -9.53 -12.59 2.91
CA HIS A 54 -10.43 -13.46 3.67
C HIS A 54 -9.67 -14.23 4.77
N LEU A 55 -8.36 -14.46 4.60
CA LEU A 55 -7.54 -15.10 5.64
C LEU A 55 -7.53 -14.32 6.95
N TYR A 56 -7.61 -12.99 6.92
CA TYR A 56 -7.61 -12.19 8.15
C TYR A 56 -8.89 -12.39 8.96
N ALA A 57 -10.04 -12.37 8.28
CA ALA A 57 -11.34 -12.66 8.90
C ALA A 57 -11.41 -14.10 9.43
N VAL A 58 -10.83 -15.07 8.71
CA VAL A 58 -10.73 -16.46 9.18
C VAL A 58 -9.87 -16.55 10.44
N SER A 59 -8.73 -15.87 10.49
CA SER A 59 -7.87 -15.87 11.67
C SER A 59 -8.56 -15.30 12.91
N ASP A 60 -9.27 -14.18 12.76
CA ASP A 60 -10.07 -13.60 13.85
C ASP A 60 -11.17 -14.56 14.31
N SER A 61 -11.88 -15.19 13.38
CA SER A 61 -12.90 -16.19 13.71
C SER A 61 -12.31 -17.39 14.45
N VAL A 62 -11.17 -17.92 14.00
CA VAL A 62 -10.47 -19.04 14.63
C VAL A 62 -10.06 -18.67 16.06
N LEU A 63 -9.50 -17.47 16.25
CA LEU A 63 -9.12 -16.98 17.57
C LEU A 63 -10.32 -16.89 18.50
N LYS A 64 -11.44 -16.33 18.03
CA LYS A 64 -12.69 -16.21 18.80
C LYS A 64 -13.26 -17.57 19.20
N VAL A 65 -13.28 -18.52 18.28
CA VAL A 65 -13.78 -19.89 18.54
C VAL A 65 -12.92 -20.63 19.57
N HIS A 66 -11.61 -20.39 19.58
CA HIS A 66 -10.67 -21.11 20.45
C HIS A 66 -10.16 -20.29 21.65
N ALA A 67 -10.72 -19.10 21.90
CA ALA A 67 -10.24 -18.20 22.94
C ALA A 67 -10.20 -18.84 24.33
N GLU A 68 -11.24 -19.60 24.68
CA GLU A 68 -11.33 -20.31 25.96
C GLU A 68 -10.26 -21.41 26.06
N ASN A 69 -10.06 -22.19 24.99
CA ASN A 69 -9.04 -23.22 24.94
C ASN A 69 -7.62 -22.64 25.12
N TYR A 70 -7.32 -21.49 24.49
CA TYR A 70 -6.04 -20.80 24.69
C TYR A 70 -5.88 -20.38 26.15
N SER A 71 -6.91 -19.79 26.76
CA SER A 71 -6.86 -19.38 28.18
C SER A 71 -6.57 -20.55 29.10
N GLU A 72 -7.22 -21.70 28.88
CA GLU A 72 -7.00 -22.90 29.68
C GLU A 72 -5.59 -23.48 29.49
N LEU A 73 -5.12 -23.58 28.25
CA LEU A 73 -3.79 -24.11 27.93
C LEU A 73 -2.66 -23.21 28.46
N PHE A 74 -2.86 -21.89 28.50
CA PHE A 74 -1.87 -20.97 29.10
C PHE A 74 -1.76 -21.10 30.63
N THR A 75 -2.76 -21.70 31.29
CA THR A 75 -2.71 -21.98 32.73
C THR A 75 -2.15 -23.37 33.07
N ASP A 76 -1.92 -24.22 32.07
CA ASP A 76 -1.38 -25.57 32.24
C ASP A 76 0.16 -25.56 32.34
N THR A 77 0.73 -26.62 32.94
CA THR A 77 2.17 -26.88 32.95
C THR A 77 2.60 -27.53 31.64
N LEU A 78 2.65 -26.72 30.58
CA LEU A 78 3.22 -27.12 29.30
C LEU A 78 4.75 -27.11 29.36
N ASP A 79 5.40 -27.97 28.59
CA ASP A 79 6.83 -27.83 28.34
C ASP A 79 7.10 -26.55 27.54
N ARG A 80 8.33 -26.05 27.62
CA ARG A 80 8.70 -24.76 27.02
C ARG A 80 8.47 -24.70 25.52
N ALA A 81 8.76 -25.78 24.78
CA ALA A 81 8.63 -25.77 23.32
C ALA A 81 7.15 -25.68 22.91
N THR A 82 6.28 -26.41 23.61
CA THR A 82 4.83 -26.35 23.38
C THR A 82 4.25 -24.99 23.77
N ALA A 83 4.68 -24.41 24.89
CA ALA A 83 4.23 -23.08 25.34
C ALA A 83 4.64 -21.98 24.34
N ASP A 84 5.88 -22.01 23.85
CA ASP A 84 6.39 -21.05 22.86
C ASP A 84 5.62 -21.16 21.53
N ALA A 85 5.32 -22.38 21.07
CA ALA A 85 4.53 -22.60 19.85
C ALA A 85 3.10 -22.06 20.00
N LEU A 86 2.44 -22.37 21.12
CA LEU A 86 1.07 -21.92 21.41
C LEU A 86 0.99 -20.38 21.54
N ALA A 87 1.97 -19.76 22.21
CA ALA A 87 2.05 -18.32 22.36
C ALA A 87 2.25 -17.62 21.01
N ASN A 88 3.18 -18.12 20.19
CA ASN A 88 3.42 -17.57 18.85
C ASN A 88 2.18 -17.66 17.97
N GLN A 89 1.49 -18.81 18.02
CA GLN A 89 0.26 -19.02 17.28
C GLN A 89 -0.84 -18.04 17.72
N TYR A 90 -1.07 -17.89 19.03
CA TYR A 90 -2.04 -16.93 19.57
C TYR A 90 -1.71 -15.49 19.14
N LEU A 91 -0.44 -15.09 19.21
CA LEU A 91 -0.01 -13.75 18.82
C LEU A 91 -0.24 -13.50 17.32
N VAL A 92 0.10 -14.45 16.45
CA VAL A 92 -0.12 -14.33 15.00
C VAL A 92 -1.61 -14.18 14.67
N LEU A 93 -2.47 -14.99 15.29
CA LEU A 93 -3.92 -14.90 15.07
C LEU A 93 -4.50 -13.57 15.59
N ARG A 94 -4.03 -13.11 16.74
CA ARG A 94 -4.46 -11.82 17.33
C ARG A 94 -4.04 -10.64 16.47
N GLU A 95 -2.88 -10.72 15.83
CA GLU A 95 -2.37 -9.64 15.00
C GLU A 95 -3.09 -9.54 13.64
N ALA A 96 -3.83 -10.57 13.23
CA ALA A 96 -4.50 -10.59 11.93
C ALA A 96 -5.46 -9.40 11.70
N GLU A 97 -6.16 -8.94 12.75
CA GLU A 97 -7.03 -7.74 12.66
C GLU A 97 -6.21 -6.45 12.44
N HIS A 98 -5.03 -6.35 13.04
CA HIS A 98 -4.12 -5.23 12.80
C HIS A 98 -3.59 -5.27 11.35
N VAL A 99 -3.19 -6.45 10.87
CA VAL A 99 -2.71 -6.64 9.50
C VAL A 99 -3.79 -6.33 8.46
N GLU A 100 -5.06 -6.67 8.73
CA GLU A 100 -6.18 -6.30 7.86
C GLU A 100 -6.32 -4.79 7.73
N ARG A 101 -6.29 -4.06 8.85
CA ARG A 101 -6.36 -2.60 8.85
C ARG A 101 -5.17 -1.98 8.11
N ASP A 102 -3.96 -2.46 8.38
CA ASP A 102 -2.75 -2.01 7.69
C ASP A 102 -2.85 -2.26 6.18
N HIS A 103 -3.43 -3.39 5.75
CA HIS A 103 -3.68 -3.68 4.34
C HIS A 103 -4.61 -2.63 3.73
N LEU A 104 -5.77 -2.38 4.35
CA LEU A 104 -6.74 -1.41 3.84
C LEU A 104 -6.20 0.02 3.84
N ASP A 105 -5.44 0.39 4.87
CA ASP A 105 -4.82 1.72 4.98
C ASP A 105 -3.75 1.90 3.90
N LEU A 106 -2.92 0.89 3.67
CA LEU A 106 -1.91 0.92 2.62
C LEU A 106 -2.52 0.98 1.22
N GLN A 107 -3.62 0.25 0.97
CA GLN A 107 -4.36 0.38 -0.29
C GLN A 107 -4.83 1.82 -0.52
N ARG A 108 -5.39 2.46 0.51
CA ARG A 108 -5.82 3.87 0.43
C ARG A 108 -4.63 4.81 0.22
N GLU A 109 -3.49 4.55 0.86
CA GLU A 109 -2.26 5.33 0.67
C GLU A 109 -1.73 5.22 -0.77
N ILE A 110 -1.72 4.01 -1.35
CA ILE A 110 -1.30 3.80 -2.74
C ILE A 110 -2.22 4.54 -3.71
N SER A 111 -3.54 4.42 -3.56
CA SER A 111 -4.49 5.14 -4.41
C SER A 111 -4.35 6.67 -4.29
N SER A 112 -4.15 7.19 -3.08
CA SER A 112 -3.86 8.62 -2.89
C SER A 112 -2.55 9.03 -3.56
N THR A 113 -1.54 8.17 -3.52
CA THR A 113 -0.24 8.43 -4.16
C THR A 113 -0.32 8.42 -5.68
N GLN A 114 -1.08 7.49 -6.26
CA GLN A 114 -1.36 7.47 -7.70
C GLN A 114 -2.03 8.77 -8.17
N GLN A 115 -3.03 9.27 -7.44
CA GLN A 115 -3.67 10.54 -7.77
C GLN A 115 -2.67 11.70 -7.74
N ARG A 116 -1.82 11.79 -6.70
CA ARG A 116 -0.80 12.84 -6.62
C ARG A 116 0.23 12.74 -7.75
N LEU A 117 0.61 11.53 -8.16
CA LEU A 117 1.52 11.32 -9.29
C LEU A 117 0.88 11.75 -10.62
N GLU A 118 -0.42 11.51 -10.80
CA GLU A 118 -1.17 12.01 -11.95
C GLU A 118 -1.24 13.54 -11.97
N ASP A 119 -1.56 14.16 -10.83
CA ASP A 119 -1.58 15.61 -10.67
C ASP A 119 -0.18 16.21 -10.96
N LEU A 120 0.88 15.64 -10.38
CA LEU A 120 2.27 16.04 -10.62
C LEU A 120 2.63 15.91 -12.10
N ARG A 121 2.25 14.82 -12.76
CA ARG A 121 2.48 14.62 -14.20
C ARG A 121 1.77 15.70 -15.02
N ASN A 122 0.55 16.07 -14.66
CA ASN A 122 -0.21 17.13 -15.33
C ASN A 122 0.43 18.50 -15.13
N ASP A 123 0.92 18.79 -13.93
CA ASP A 123 1.61 20.03 -13.59
C ASP A 123 2.95 20.16 -14.33
N LEU A 124 3.72 19.07 -14.45
CA LEU A 124 4.94 19.02 -15.25
C LEU A 124 4.65 19.21 -16.75
N ASN A 125 3.64 18.52 -17.29
CA ASN A 125 3.25 18.63 -18.69
C ASN A 125 2.69 20.02 -19.07
N SER A 126 1.98 20.65 -18.13
CA SER A 126 1.47 22.01 -18.32
C SER A 126 2.56 23.08 -18.17
N GLY A 127 3.68 22.75 -17.53
CA GLY A 127 4.72 23.70 -17.17
C GLY A 127 4.29 24.62 -16.03
N ALA A 128 3.35 24.16 -15.19
CA ALA A 128 2.83 24.91 -14.05
C ALA A 128 3.83 24.98 -12.89
N MET A 129 4.83 24.10 -12.88
CA MET A 129 5.90 24.06 -11.88
C MET A 129 7.23 24.51 -12.46
N ASP A 130 8.02 25.22 -11.66
CA ASP A 130 9.43 25.44 -11.96
C ASP A 130 10.26 24.17 -11.72
N ASN A 131 11.50 24.16 -12.21
CA ASN A 131 12.37 23.00 -12.11
C ASN A 131 12.71 22.65 -10.65
N GLU A 132 12.88 23.62 -9.76
CA GLU A 132 13.29 23.34 -8.37
C GLU A 132 12.14 22.70 -7.60
N ALA A 133 10.94 23.25 -7.73
CA ALA A 133 9.70 22.70 -7.20
C ALA A 133 9.42 21.29 -7.75
N ALA A 134 9.64 21.08 -9.06
CA ALA A 134 9.48 19.78 -9.69
C ALA A 134 10.44 18.73 -9.09
N HIS A 135 11.72 19.05 -8.92
CA HIS A 135 12.69 18.13 -8.31
C HIS A 135 12.32 17.82 -6.86
N ALA A 136 11.90 18.82 -6.08
CA ALA A 136 11.49 18.61 -4.69
C ALA A 136 10.24 17.72 -4.59
N ALA A 137 9.25 17.92 -5.45
CA ALA A 137 8.04 17.09 -5.48
C ALA A 137 8.36 15.63 -5.88
N ILE A 138 9.19 15.43 -6.91
CA ILE A 138 9.64 14.09 -7.33
C ILE A 138 10.41 13.39 -6.21
N ALA A 139 11.32 14.10 -5.53
CA ALA A 139 12.07 13.55 -4.41
C ALA A 139 11.15 13.12 -3.25
N ALA A 140 10.11 13.91 -2.96
CA ALA A 140 9.12 13.55 -1.95
C ALA A 140 8.33 12.28 -2.34
N GLU A 141 7.90 12.16 -3.60
CA GLU A 141 7.19 10.95 -4.05
C GLU A 141 8.11 9.71 -4.11
N LEU A 142 9.39 9.86 -4.44
CA LEU A 142 10.38 8.77 -4.33
C LEU A 142 10.51 8.26 -2.89
N GLN A 143 10.59 9.17 -1.93
CA GLN A 143 10.65 8.79 -0.51
C GLN A 143 9.36 8.07 -0.08
N ARG A 144 8.19 8.55 -0.48
CA ARG A 144 6.92 7.88 -0.19
C ARG A 144 6.85 6.50 -0.84
N ALA A 145 7.28 6.36 -2.10
CA ALA A 145 7.36 5.08 -2.77
C ALA A 145 8.20 4.05 -2.01
N SER A 146 9.36 4.47 -1.47
CA SER A 146 10.18 3.59 -0.63
C SER A 146 9.50 3.17 0.69
N SER A 147 8.61 4.00 1.22
CA SER A 147 7.83 3.70 2.43
C SER A 147 6.75 2.67 2.11
N VAL A 148 5.98 2.92 1.04
CA VAL A 148 4.94 2.04 0.53
C VAL A 148 5.51 0.67 0.15
N GLU A 149 6.69 0.62 -0.48
CA GLU A 149 7.36 -0.63 -0.83
C GLU A 149 7.63 -1.50 0.42
N ARG A 150 8.21 -0.89 1.46
CA ARG A 150 8.51 -1.58 2.72
C ARG A 150 7.25 -2.04 3.43
N ALA A 151 6.20 -1.19 3.45
CA ALA A 151 4.91 -1.56 4.02
C ALA A 151 4.27 -2.73 3.26
N THR A 152 4.33 -2.72 1.92
CA THR A 152 3.82 -3.81 1.07
C THR A 152 4.53 -5.13 1.38
N ALA A 153 5.86 -5.09 1.50
CA ALA A 153 6.66 -6.27 1.85
C ALA A 153 6.34 -6.80 3.25
N LEU A 154 6.13 -5.90 4.23
CA LEU A 154 5.74 -6.28 5.59
C LEU A 154 4.37 -6.97 5.60
N ILE A 155 3.38 -6.41 4.91
CA ILE A 155 2.03 -6.99 4.83
C ILE A 155 2.06 -8.35 4.14
N ALA A 156 2.82 -8.49 3.05
CA ALA A 156 3.00 -9.78 2.39
C ALA A 156 3.64 -10.82 3.32
N SER A 157 4.68 -10.43 4.08
CA SER A 157 5.33 -11.30 5.06
C SER A 157 4.38 -11.74 6.18
N ASN A 158 3.60 -10.80 6.73
CA ASN A 158 2.60 -11.08 7.75
C ASN A 158 1.50 -11.99 7.22
N HIS A 159 1.03 -11.75 5.99
CA HIS A 159 0.06 -12.58 5.31
C HIS A 159 0.53 -14.05 5.18
N PHE A 160 1.76 -14.27 4.72
CA PHE A 160 2.31 -15.63 4.63
C PHE A 160 2.49 -16.29 6.00
N THR A 161 2.83 -15.51 7.02
CA THR A 161 2.94 -16.01 8.39
C THR A 161 1.56 -16.47 8.90
N ILE A 162 0.53 -15.64 8.74
CA ILE A 162 -0.85 -15.97 9.11
C ILE A 162 -1.33 -17.21 8.36
N LYS A 163 -1.13 -17.25 7.04
CA LYS A 163 -1.50 -18.40 6.21
C LYS A 163 -0.85 -19.69 6.70
N ARG A 164 0.45 -19.67 6.94
CA ARG A 164 1.19 -20.83 7.45
C ARG A 164 0.66 -21.27 8.81
N THR A 165 0.40 -20.34 9.73
CA THR A 165 -0.16 -20.67 11.05
C THR A 165 -1.55 -21.29 10.96
N LEU A 166 -2.40 -20.84 10.04
CA LEU A 166 -3.70 -21.46 9.78
C LEU A 166 -3.57 -22.86 9.14
N GLU A 167 -2.62 -23.05 8.23
CA GLU A 167 -2.33 -24.36 7.63
C GLU A 167 -1.78 -25.34 8.68
N GLU A 168 -0.87 -24.89 9.55
CA GLU A 168 -0.34 -25.65 10.67
C GLU A 168 -1.47 -26.09 11.62
N LEU A 169 -2.40 -25.18 11.95
CA LEU A 169 -3.61 -25.49 12.72
C LEU A 169 -4.47 -26.59 12.10
N SER A 170 -4.64 -26.55 10.78
CA SER A 170 -5.49 -27.52 10.07
C SER A 170 -4.88 -28.92 9.99
N THR A 171 -3.55 -29.02 10.09
CA THR A 171 -2.78 -30.27 9.87
C THR A 171 -2.28 -30.88 11.18
N THR A 172 -1.84 -30.02 12.09
CA THR A 172 -1.29 -30.34 13.39
C THR A 172 -2.18 -29.58 14.35
N ASP A 173 -3.19 -30.22 14.90
CA ASP A 173 -4.13 -29.53 15.77
C ASP A 173 -3.58 -29.58 17.22
N PRO A 174 -2.85 -28.55 17.71
CA PRO A 174 -2.42 -28.51 19.10
C PRO A 174 -3.61 -28.39 20.06
N LEU A 175 -4.79 -27.97 19.58
CA LEU A 175 -6.02 -27.96 20.37
C LEU A 175 -6.64 -29.38 20.47
N ARG A 176 -6.33 -30.28 19.52
CA ARG A 176 -6.60 -31.74 19.61
C ARG A 176 -5.68 -32.50 20.57
N LEU A 177 -4.52 -31.96 20.95
CA LEU A 177 -3.64 -32.64 21.90
C LEU A 177 -4.32 -32.90 23.24
N ARG A 178 -5.36 -32.12 23.60
CA ARG A 178 -6.20 -32.40 24.78
C ARG A 178 -7.20 -33.53 24.56
N THR A 179 -7.85 -33.63 23.40
CA THR A 179 -8.69 -34.80 23.07
C THR A 179 -7.91 -36.12 23.07
N LEU A 180 -6.60 -36.08 22.81
CA LEU A 180 -5.73 -37.25 22.92
C LEU A 180 -5.21 -37.51 24.36
N LYS A 181 -5.08 -36.47 25.18
CA LYS A 181 -4.73 -36.60 26.62
C LYS A 181 -5.90 -37.12 27.46
N ASP A 182 -7.13 -36.73 27.14
CA ASP A 182 -8.35 -37.17 27.84
C ASP A 182 -8.84 -38.58 27.41
N GLN A 183 -8.19 -39.20 26.42
CA GLN A 183 -8.45 -40.59 25.98
C GLN A 183 -7.43 -41.62 26.52
N LYS A 184 -6.58 -41.25 27.47
CA LYS A 184 -5.66 -42.14 28.19
C LYS A 184 -5.93 -42.12 29.69
#